data_AF-A0A0B7G288-F1
#
_entry.id   AF-A0A0B7G288-F1
#
_cell.length_a   1.000
_cell.length_b   1.000
_cell.length_c   1.000
_cell.angle_alpha   90.00
_cell.angle_beta   90.00
_cell.angle_gamma   90.00
#
_symmetry.space_group_name_H-M   'P 1'
#
loop_
_entity.id
_entity.type
_entity.pdbx_description
1 polymer ?
#
loop_
_entity_poly.entity_id
_entity_poly.type
_entity_poly.pdbx_seq_one_letter_code
_entity_poly.pdbx_strand_id
1 'polypeptide(L)'
;MGVVYSILVETFPGAPRWSVNDIPDLSGQVVMVTGGNSGMGLELCKALLNKGAKVYMTARDREKADKAIEILKTETSGRSPVFIQLDLADLDSVRRAAENYKSMEEELHVLYNNAGVMISPTDLKTVNGYDLQFGTNVLGPYLFTTLLLSTLIHTAQTSPLAGGTARVINASSSVHWVAPRGGINYASLAPNDKDADKIRYQMGPTSLYAQSKWASGHLSYLFNN
;
A
#
# COMPACT_ATOMS: atom_id res chain seq x y z
N MET A 1 21.56 -15.76 12.35
CA MET A 1 20.31 -15.41 13.07
C MET A 1 19.16 -16.07 12.33
N GLY A 2 18.45 -17.00 12.95
CA GLY A 2 17.45 -17.83 12.27
C GLY A 2 16.12 -17.11 12.03
N VAL A 3 15.34 -17.59 11.06
CA VAL A 3 14.00 -17.07 10.68
C VAL A 3 13.09 -16.85 11.90
N VAL A 4 13.07 -17.78 12.85
CA VAL A 4 12.24 -17.69 14.07
C VAL A 4 12.60 -16.46 14.91
N TYR A 5 13.88 -16.16 15.05
CA TYR A 5 14.33 -14.99 15.81
C TYR A 5 13.90 -13.68 15.13
N SER A 6 14.06 -13.58 13.81
CA SER A 6 13.63 -12.39 13.06
C SER A 6 12.13 -12.15 13.18
N ILE A 7 11.32 -13.20 13.03
CA ILE A 7 9.86 -13.11 13.21
C ILE A 7 9.51 -12.59 14.61
N LEU A 8 10.13 -13.14 15.65
CA LEU A 8 9.84 -12.73 17.04
C LEU A 8 10.19 -11.27 17.29
N VAL A 9 11.37 -10.81 16.85
CA VAL A 9 11.82 -9.43 17.06
C VAL A 9 10.96 -8.43 16.28
N GLU A 10 10.57 -8.76 15.06
CA GLU A 10 9.71 -7.89 14.23
C GLU A 10 8.25 -7.87 14.69
N THR A 11 7.78 -8.98 15.27
CA THR A 11 6.40 -9.07 15.79
C THR A 11 6.26 -8.38 17.15
N PHE A 12 7.29 -8.46 17.99
CA PHE A 12 7.33 -7.84 19.31
C PHE A 12 8.53 -6.91 19.44
N PRO A 13 8.55 -5.80 18.69
CA PRO A 13 9.61 -4.83 18.81
C PRO A 13 9.57 -4.18 20.21
N GLY A 14 10.72 -3.74 20.69
CA GLY A 14 10.79 -2.92 21.91
C GLY A 14 10.04 -1.59 21.74
N ALA A 15 9.88 -0.86 22.84
CA ALA A 15 9.21 0.44 22.82
C ALA A 15 9.83 1.38 21.77
N PRO A 16 9.01 2.07 20.96
CA PRO A 16 9.51 2.93 19.89
C PRO A 16 10.23 4.15 20.48
N ARG A 17 11.34 4.56 19.86
CA ARG A 17 12.06 5.79 20.22
C ARG A 17 11.52 7.05 19.54
N TRP A 18 10.59 6.88 18.59
CA TRP A 18 10.00 7.94 17.78
C TRP A 18 8.48 7.70 17.71
N SER A 19 7.70 8.77 17.78
CA SER A 19 6.24 8.75 17.88
C SER A 19 5.59 9.68 16.86
N VAL A 20 4.26 9.62 16.77
CA VAL A 20 3.47 10.54 15.92
C VAL A 20 3.68 12.02 16.26
N ASN A 21 4.08 12.32 17.50
CA ASN A 21 4.36 13.70 17.91
C ASN A 21 5.65 14.23 17.28
N ASP A 22 6.59 13.35 16.96
CA ASP A 22 7.90 13.65 16.39
C ASP A 22 7.86 13.80 14.86
N ILE A 23 6.69 13.61 14.23
CA ILE A 23 6.49 13.95 12.80
C ILE A 23 6.69 15.47 12.64
N PRO A 24 7.52 15.93 11.68
CA PRO A 24 7.69 17.35 11.40
C PRO A 24 6.42 17.97 10.81
N ASP A 25 6.41 19.29 10.63
CA ASP A 25 5.36 19.93 9.84
C ASP A 25 5.43 19.45 8.38
N LEU A 26 4.29 19.02 7.85
CA LEU A 26 4.10 18.53 6.48
C LEU A 26 3.24 19.49 5.66
N SER A 27 3.00 20.70 6.14
CA SER A 27 2.25 21.73 5.42
C SER A 27 2.80 21.92 4.01
N GLY A 28 1.90 21.87 3.02
CA GLY A 28 2.22 21.94 1.59
C GLY A 28 2.62 20.61 0.95
N GLN A 29 2.99 19.57 1.73
CA GLN A 29 3.29 18.26 1.16
C GLN A 29 2.01 17.50 0.82
N VAL A 30 2.06 16.83 -0.33
CA VAL A 30 0.96 16.00 -0.83
C VAL A 30 1.29 14.53 -0.61
N VAL A 31 0.43 13.84 0.13
CA VAL A 31 0.63 12.45 0.54
C VAL A 31 -0.56 11.61 0.16
N MET A 32 -0.32 10.45 -0.45
CA MET A 32 -1.37 9.50 -0.78
C MET A 32 -1.25 8.23 0.06
N VAL A 33 -2.37 7.76 0.61
CA VAL A 33 -2.45 6.54 1.40
C VAL A 33 -3.43 5.55 0.77
N THR A 34 -2.95 4.36 0.43
CA THR A 34 -3.83 3.27 -0.02
C THR A 34 -4.49 2.56 1.16
N GLY A 35 -5.80 2.29 1.04
CA GLY A 35 -6.57 1.64 2.11
C GLY A 35 -6.68 2.51 3.36
N GLY A 36 -6.77 3.83 3.18
CA GLY A 36 -6.75 4.78 4.29
C GLY A 36 -8.06 4.89 5.07
N ASN A 37 -9.09 4.11 4.71
CA ASN A 37 -10.41 4.14 5.35
C ASN A 37 -10.53 3.23 6.58
N SER A 38 -9.49 2.47 6.96
CA SER A 38 -9.53 1.56 8.10
C SER A 38 -8.14 1.23 8.66
N GLY A 39 -8.11 0.71 9.89
CA GLY A 39 -6.91 0.16 10.53
C GLY A 39 -5.72 1.12 10.51
N MET A 40 -4.53 0.61 10.17
CA MET A 40 -3.30 1.40 10.10
C MET A 40 -3.37 2.53 9.07
N GLY A 41 -4.10 2.33 7.97
CA GLY A 41 -4.25 3.37 6.94
C GLY A 41 -5.03 4.59 7.45
N LEU A 42 -6.06 4.37 8.27
CA LEU A 42 -6.84 5.44 8.90
C LEU A 42 -6.00 6.25 9.89
N GLU A 43 -5.27 5.55 10.76
CA GLU A 43 -4.37 6.19 11.73
C GLU A 43 -3.25 6.96 11.04
N LEU A 44 -2.72 6.45 9.92
CA LEU A 44 -1.75 7.15 9.10
C LEU A 44 -2.35 8.43 8.49
N CYS A 45 -3.53 8.36 7.87
CA CYS A 45 -4.24 9.54 7.37
C CYS A 45 -4.44 10.60 8.47
N LYS A 46 -4.86 10.18 9.66
CA LYS A 46 -5.05 11.06 10.82
C LYS A 46 -3.75 11.78 11.21
N ALA A 47 -2.67 11.03 11.37
CA ALA A 47 -1.38 11.61 11.75
C ALA A 47 -0.89 12.62 10.71
N LEU A 48 -1.01 12.29 9.42
CA LEU A 48 -0.61 13.17 8.31
C LEU A 48 -1.44 14.46 8.25
N LEU A 49 -2.77 14.35 8.39
CA LEU A 49 -3.67 15.51 8.43
C LEU A 49 -3.37 16.43 9.61
N ASN A 50 -3.15 15.86 10.81
CA ASN A 50 -2.78 16.63 12.00
C ASN A 50 -1.45 17.36 11.86
N LYS A 51 -0.59 16.90 10.94
CA LYS A 51 0.70 17.50 10.63
C LYS A 51 0.66 18.40 9.39
N GLY A 52 -0.53 18.76 8.91
CA GLY A 52 -0.73 19.75 7.86
C GLY A 52 -0.59 19.25 6.42
N ALA A 53 -0.34 17.96 6.21
CA ALA A 53 -0.25 17.40 4.86
C ALA A 53 -1.59 17.47 4.13
N LYS A 54 -1.55 17.66 2.80
CA LYS A 54 -2.69 17.39 1.92
C LYS A 54 -2.76 15.88 1.68
N VAL A 55 -3.76 15.23 2.26
CA VAL A 55 -3.88 13.76 2.20
C VAL A 55 -4.88 13.33 1.14
N TYR A 56 -4.43 12.49 0.20
CA TYR A 56 -5.29 11.70 -0.67
C TYR A 56 -5.51 10.33 -0.04
N MET A 57 -6.75 10.05 0.36
CA MET A 57 -7.14 8.77 0.95
C MET A 57 -7.81 7.93 -0.11
N THR A 58 -7.28 6.73 -0.36
CA THR A 58 -7.92 5.80 -1.30
C THR A 58 -8.60 4.64 -0.58
N ALA A 59 -9.73 4.19 -1.14
CA ALA A 59 -10.44 2.99 -0.69
C ALA A 59 -11.31 2.41 -1.80
N ARG A 60 -11.71 1.14 -1.63
CA ARG A 60 -12.56 0.43 -2.59
C ARG A 60 -14.01 0.89 -2.56
N ASP A 61 -14.51 1.10 -1.34
CA ASP A 61 -15.92 1.31 -1.03
C ASP A 61 -16.13 2.76 -0.59
N ARG A 62 -16.95 3.49 -1.35
CA ARG A 62 -17.23 4.90 -1.11
C ARG A 62 -17.91 5.14 0.23
N GLU A 63 -18.89 4.31 0.59
CA GLU A 63 -19.66 4.49 1.83
C GLU A 63 -18.77 4.33 3.07
N LYS A 64 -17.88 3.33 3.06
CA LYS A 64 -16.89 3.14 4.12
C LYS A 64 -15.86 4.27 4.14
N ALA A 65 -15.49 4.81 2.98
CA ALA A 65 -14.60 5.96 2.89
C ALA A 65 -15.24 7.23 3.47
N ASP A 66 -16.53 7.48 3.19
CA ASP A 66 -17.25 8.64 3.72
C ASP A 66 -17.32 8.59 5.26
N LYS A 67 -17.61 7.42 5.84
CA LYS A 67 -17.57 7.23 7.30
C LYS A 67 -16.20 7.52 7.89
N ALA A 68 -15.13 7.05 7.23
CA ALA A 68 -13.75 7.33 7.64
C ALA A 68 -13.40 8.81 7.53
N ILE A 69 -13.88 9.51 6.50
CA ILE A 69 -13.67 10.95 6.31
C ILE A 69 -14.28 11.75 7.45
N GLU A 70 -15.49 11.43 7.89
CA GLU A 70 -16.14 12.12 9.00
C GLU A 70 -15.41 11.90 10.33
N ILE A 71 -14.90 10.68 10.56
CA ILE A 71 -14.02 10.38 11.71
C ILE A 71 -12.76 11.26 11.64
N LEU A 72 -12.05 11.25 10.52
CA LEU A 72 -10.82 12.04 10.34
C LEU A 72 -11.09 13.53 10.51
N LYS A 73 -12.20 14.03 9.97
CA LYS A 73 -12.59 15.44 10.09
C LYS A 73 -12.81 15.85 11.55
N THR A 74 -13.45 14.99 12.32
CA THR A 74 -13.66 15.21 13.75
C THR A 74 -12.34 15.18 14.52
N GLU A 75 -11.48 14.20 14.23
CA GLU A 75 -10.24 13.96 14.96
C GLU A 75 -9.05 14.85 14.54
N THR A 76 -9.21 15.65 13.47
CA THR A 76 -8.12 16.48 12.91
C THR A 76 -8.47 17.97 12.80
N SER A 77 -9.39 18.42 13.67
CA SER A 77 -9.84 19.81 13.76
C SER A 77 -10.43 20.35 12.45
N GLY A 78 -11.24 19.52 11.78
CA GLY A 78 -11.94 19.89 10.55
C GLY A 78 -11.16 19.64 9.25
N ARG A 79 -9.90 19.19 9.32
CA ARG A 79 -9.14 18.78 8.13
C ARG A 79 -9.71 17.48 7.56
N SER A 80 -9.72 17.35 6.25
CA SER A 80 -10.36 16.22 5.57
C SER A 80 -9.49 15.76 4.42
N PRO A 81 -9.32 14.44 4.21
CA PRO A 81 -8.59 13.95 3.06
C PRO A 81 -9.44 14.04 1.79
N VAL A 82 -8.78 14.07 0.64
CA VAL A 82 -9.43 13.95 -0.67
C VAL A 82 -9.61 12.47 -1.00
N PHE A 83 -10.85 12.05 -1.28
CA PHE A 83 -11.14 10.65 -1.60
C PHE A 83 -10.81 10.30 -3.05
N ILE A 84 -10.16 9.17 -3.27
CA ILE A 84 -10.05 8.51 -4.58
C ILE A 84 -10.50 7.07 -4.46
N GLN A 85 -11.48 6.67 -5.28
CA GLN A 85 -11.88 5.27 -5.34
C GLN A 85 -10.77 4.44 -6.01
N LEU A 86 -10.31 3.40 -5.32
CA LEU A 86 -9.25 2.51 -5.78
C LEU A 86 -9.52 1.09 -5.31
N ASP A 87 -9.63 0.17 -6.26
CA ASP A 87 -9.56 -1.28 -6.01
C ASP A 87 -8.30 -1.87 -6.62
N LEU A 88 -7.37 -2.26 -5.75
CA LEU A 88 -6.10 -2.87 -6.15
C LEU A 88 -6.27 -4.30 -6.70
N ALA A 89 -7.46 -4.92 -6.52
CA ALA A 89 -7.82 -6.20 -7.13
C ALA A 89 -8.45 -6.06 -8.52
N ASP A 90 -8.54 -4.83 -9.07
CA ASP A 90 -9.02 -4.52 -10.41
C ASP A 90 -8.04 -3.56 -11.09
N LEU A 91 -7.24 -4.05 -12.04
CA LEU A 91 -6.24 -3.23 -12.72
C LEU A 91 -6.84 -2.06 -13.53
N ASP A 92 -8.11 -2.14 -13.95
CA ASP A 92 -8.77 -1.01 -14.61
C ASP A 92 -9.19 0.05 -13.59
N SER A 93 -9.58 -0.36 -12.38
CA SER A 93 -9.79 0.54 -11.23
C SER A 93 -8.49 1.28 -10.88
N VAL A 94 -7.35 0.58 -10.86
CA VAL A 94 -6.03 1.18 -10.65
C VAL A 94 -5.73 2.27 -11.68
N ARG A 95 -5.98 2.02 -12.96
CA ARG A 95 -5.76 3.01 -14.02
C ARG A 95 -6.67 4.23 -13.86
N ARG A 96 -7.97 4.02 -13.63
CA ARG A 96 -8.93 5.11 -13.41
C ARG A 96 -8.55 5.97 -12.20
N ALA A 97 -8.10 5.35 -11.11
CA ALA A 97 -7.67 6.07 -9.92
C ALA A 97 -6.42 6.94 -10.18
N ALA A 98 -5.44 6.42 -10.93
CA ALA A 98 -4.24 7.17 -11.27
C ALA A 98 -4.55 8.36 -12.19
N GLU A 99 -5.41 8.18 -13.20
CA GLU A 99 -5.85 9.28 -14.06
C GLU A 99 -6.65 10.33 -13.28
N ASN A 100 -7.56 9.89 -12.41
CA ASN A 100 -8.32 10.80 -11.55
C ASN A 100 -7.37 11.64 -10.68
N TYR A 101 -6.39 11.01 -10.04
CA TYR A 101 -5.40 11.74 -9.25
C TYR A 101 -4.65 12.80 -10.08
N LYS A 102 -4.09 12.42 -11.23
CA LYS A 102 -3.35 13.34 -12.12
C LYS A 102 -4.20 14.49 -12.66
N SER A 103 -5.53 14.33 -12.69
CA SER A 103 -6.45 15.42 -13.07
C SER A 103 -6.69 16.44 -11.96
N MET A 104 -6.37 16.09 -10.71
CA MET A 104 -6.61 16.90 -9.52
C MET A 104 -5.34 17.47 -8.89
N GLU A 105 -4.18 16.89 -9.22
CA GLU A 105 -2.94 17.15 -8.51
C GLU A 105 -1.71 16.96 -9.40
N GLU A 106 -0.77 17.90 -9.29
CA GLU A 106 0.48 17.90 -10.05
C GLU A 106 1.64 17.33 -9.24
N GLU A 107 1.52 17.31 -7.91
CA GLU A 107 2.59 16.88 -6.99
C GLU A 107 2.20 15.67 -6.12
N LEU A 108 3.11 14.72 -5.97
CA LEU A 108 3.03 13.60 -5.03
C LEU A 108 4.35 13.46 -4.29
N HIS A 109 4.38 13.86 -3.02
CA HIS A 109 5.59 13.81 -2.20
C HIS A 109 5.80 12.42 -1.60
N VAL A 110 4.71 11.77 -1.16
CA VAL A 110 4.78 10.43 -0.57
C VAL A 110 3.62 9.56 -1.00
N LEU A 111 3.90 8.37 -1.53
CA LEU A 111 2.93 7.31 -1.80
C LEU A 111 3.09 6.17 -0.79
N TYR A 112 2.09 5.97 0.07
CA TYR A 112 2.00 4.82 0.95
C TYR A 112 1.16 3.69 0.31
N ASN A 113 1.87 2.69 -0.20
CA ASN A 113 1.31 1.39 -0.58
C ASN A 113 1.03 0.56 0.68
N ASN A 114 0.03 0.99 1.47
CA ASN A 114 -0.40 0.41 2.74
C ASN A 114 -1.50 -0.66 2.58
N ALA A 115 -2.40 -0.51 1.61
CA ALA A 115 -3.52 -1.43 1.44
C ALA A 115 -3.05 -2.87 1.22
N GLY A 116 -3.76 -3.81 1.84
CA GLY A 116 -3.55 -5.22 1.56
C GLY A 116 -4.64 -6.09 2.16
N VAL A 117 -4.71 -7.33 1.66
CA VAL A 117 -5.50 -8.41 2.24
C VAL A 117 -4.57 -9.45 2.87
N MET A 118 -5.08 -10.16 3.87
CA MET A 118 -4.28 -11.08 4.68
C MET A 118 -5.00 -12.42 4.81
N ILE A 119 -4.27 -13.50 4.55
CA ILE A 119 -4.68 -14.91 4.76
C ILE A 119 -6.11 -15.14 4.21
N SER A 120 -6.34 -14.64 2.99
CA SER A 120 -7.64 -14.78 2.33
C SER A 120 -7.84 -16.22 1.84
N PRO A 121 -9.10 -16.70 1.72
CA PRO A 121 -9.39 -18.00 1.13
C PRO A 121 -8.72 -18.16 -0.25
N THR A 122 -8.15 -19.34 -0.48
CA THR A 122 -7.25 -19.63 -1.62
C THR A 122 -7.95 -19.61 -2.99
N ASP A 123 -9.26 -19.83 -2.99
CA ASP A 123 -10.12 -19.80 -4.17
C ASP A 123 -10.42 -18.38 -4.66
N LEU A 124 -10.22 -17.36 -3.82
CA LEU A 124 -10.47 -15.97 -4.20
C LEU A 124 -9.44 -15.48 -5.21
N LYS A 125 -9.94 -14.77 -6.23
CA LYS A 125 -9.16 -14.18 -7.30
C LYS A 125 -9.51 -12.70 -7.46
N THR A 126 -8.55 -11.95 -8.00
CA THR A 126 -8.78 -10.60 -8.53
C THR A 126 -9.72 -10.65 -9.75
N VAL A 127 -10.24 -9.50 -10.16
CA VAL A 127 -11.05 -9.37 -11.40
C VAL A 127 -10.26 -9.87 -12.62
N ASN A 128 -8.94 -9.69 -12.60
CA ASN A 128 -8.04 -10.11 -13.68
C ASN A 128 -7.58 -11.58 -13.57
N GLY A 129 -8.09 -12.35 -12.60
CA GLY A 129 -7.86 -13.79 -12.50
C GLY A 129 -6.63 -14.23 -11.69
N TYR A 130 -5.84 -13.29 -11.15
CA TYR A 130 -4.71 -13.58 -10.26
C TYR A 130 -5.18 -13.99 -8.86
N ASP A 131 -4.31 -14.67 -8.11
CA ASP A 131 -4.43 -14.81 -6.65
C ASP A 131 -4.81 -13.47 -6.00
N LEU A 132 -5.82 -13.47 -5.12
CA LEU A 132 -6.31 -12.24 -4.51
C LEU A 132 -5.22 -11.52 -3.71
N GLN A 133 -4.38 -12.24 -2.97
CA GLN A 133 -3.38 -11.65 -2.09
C GLN A 133 -2.22 -11.07 -2.89
N PHE A 134 -1.70 -11.82 -3.87
CA PHE A 134 -0.63 -11.34 -4.75
C PHE A 134 -1.11 -10.19 -5.65
N GLY A 135 -2.31 -10.30 -6.21
CA GLY A 135 -2.89 -9.25 -7.03
C GLY A 135 -3.10 -7.95 -6.26
N THR A 136 -3.71 -8.02 -5.07
CA THR A 136 -4.01 -6.84 -4.25
C THR A 136 -2.76 -6.24 -3.60
N ASN A 137 -1.83 -7.06 -3.11
CA ASN A 137 -0.70 -6.59 -2.31
C ASN A 137 0.55 -6.25 -3.15
N VAL A 138 0.61 -6.73 -4.40
CA VAL A 138 1.79 -6.60 -5.27
C VAL A 138 1.44 -5.99 -6.62
N LEU A 139 0.59 -6.65 -7.42
CA LEU A 139 0.35 -6.23 -8.81
C LEU A 139 -0.36 -4.88 -8.89
N GLY A 140 -1.41 -4.69 -8.09
CA GLY A 140 -2.14 -3.42 -7.99
C GLY A 140 -1.21 -2.26 -7.58
N PRO A 141 -0.51 -2.35 -6.43
CA PRO A 141 0.42 -1.31 -5.99
C PRO A 141 1.55 -1.05 -6.99
N TYR A 142 2.13 -2.09 -7.59
CA TYR A 142 3.16 -1.94 -8.63
C TYR A 142 2.65 -1.14 -9.83
N LEU A 143 1.48 -1.50 -10.37
CA LEU A 143 0.87 -0.77 -11.48
C LEU A 143 0.56 0.68 -11.07
N PHE A 144 -0.01 0.87 -9.88
CA PHE A 144 -0.40 2.18 -9.40
C PHE A 144 0.82 3.12 -9.24
N THR A 145 1.89 2.63 -8.61
CA THR A 145 3.15 3.37 -8.50
C THR A 145 3.75 3.66 -9.87
N THR A 146 3.75 2.70 -10.80
CA THR A 146 4.28 2.89 -12.16
C THR A 146 3.53 3.99 -12.90
N LEU A 147 2.21 4.04 -12.80
CA LEU A 147 1.37 5.08 -13.43
C LEU A 147 1.58 6.47 -12.83
N LEU A 148 1.96 6.55 -11.56
CA LEU A 148 2.23 7.79 -10.83
C LEU A 148 3.72 8.19 -10.85
N LEU A 149 4.58 7.40 -11.49
CA LEU A 149 6.03 7.59 -11.46
C LEU A 149 6.44 8.95 -12.06
N SER A 150 5.77 9.37 -13.14
CA SER A 150 6.01 10.69 -13.74
C SER A 150 5.71 11.84 -12.77
N THR A 151 4.61 11.76 -12.03
CA THR A 151 4.25 12.74 -10.99
C THR A 151 5.25 12.74 -9.84
N LEU A 152 5.65 11.56 -9.34
CA LEU A 152 6.65 11.42 -8.28
C LEU A 152 8.00 12.03 -8.69
N ILE A 153 8.48 11.74 -9.90
CA ILE A 153 9.73 12.29 -10.44
C ILE A 153 9.60 13.81 -10.60
N HIS A 154 8.49 14.28 -11.16
CA HIS A 154 8.23 15.70 -11.32
C HIS A 154 8.31 16.42 -9.96
N THR A 155 7.62 15.92 -8.95
CA THR A 155 7.65 16.49 -7.58
C THR A 155 9.07 16.54 -7.02
N ALA A 156 9.85 15.48 -7.17
CA ALA A 156 11.23 15.46 -6.68
C ALA A 156 12.12 16.50 -7.39
N GLN A 157 11.81 16.85 -8.64
CA GLN A 157 12.57 17.83 -9.43
C GLN A 157 12.13 19.28 -9.19
N THR A 158 10.85 19.51 -8.89
CA THR A 158 10.27 20.87 -8.86
C THR A 158 9.94 21.38 -7.46
N SER A 159 9.62 20.50 -6.51
CA SER A 159 9.25 20.91 -5.16
C SER A 159 10.47 20.99 -4.25
N PRO A 160 10.71 22.13 -3.56
CA PRO A 160 11.75 22.23 -2.54
C PRO A 160 11.35 21.53 -1.23
N LEU A 161 10.09 21.10 -1.09
CA LEU A 161 9.60 20.41 0.09
C LEU A 161 10.20 18.99 0.19
N ALA A 162 10.10 18.38 1.38
CA ALA A 162 10.66 17.05 1.64
C ALA A 162 12.16 16.89 1.25
N GLY A 163 12.91 18.01 1.23
CA GLY A 163 14.31 18.03 0.83
C GLY A 163 14.56 17.78 -0.66
N GLY A 164 13.59 18.10 -1.54
CA GLY A 164 13.69 17.81 -2.97
C GLY A 164 13.61 16.32 -3.28
N THR A 165 12.76 15.59 -2.54
CA THR A 165 12.58 14.14 -2.73
C THR A 165 11.11 13.76 -2.77
N ALA A 166 10.81 12.71 -3.53
CA ALA A 166 9.56 11.98 -3.46
C ALA A 166 9.84 10.55 -3.00
N ARG A 167 8.90 9.94 -2.26
CA ARG A 167 9.10 8.61 -1.65
C ARG A 167 7.92 7.69 -1.92
N VAL A 168 8.23 6.43 -2.22
CA VAL A 168 7.26 5.33 -2.24
C VAL A 168 7.54 4.42 -1.06
N ILE A 169 6.52 4.16 -0.23
CA ILE A 169 6.61 3.34 0.97
C ILE A 169 5.70 2.13 0.81
N ASN A 170 6.28 0.94 0.80
CA ASN A 170 5.55 -0.33 0.65
C ASN A 170 5.38 -1.03 2.00
N ALA A 171 4.13 -1.30 2.40
CA ALA A 171 3.83 -2.02 3.63
C ALA A 171 4.04 -3.54 3.45
N SER A 172 5.11 -4.05 4.07
CA SER A 172 5.39 -5.49 4.16
C SER A 172 4.87 -6.07 5.50
N SER A 173 5.38 -7.23 5.91
CA SER A 173 5.05 -7.91 7.17
C SER A 173 6.14 -8.93 7.49
N SER A 174 6.41 -9.17 8.77
CA SER A 174 7.34 -10.20 9.25
C SER A 174 7.03 -11.61 8.74
N VAL A 175 5.79 -11.87 8.31
CA VAL A 175 5.40 -13.10 7.62
C VAL A 175 6.15 -13.32 6.30
N HIS A 176 6.81 -12.30 5.73
CA HIS A 176 7.66 -12.48 4.56
C HIS A 176 8.79 -13.49 4.81
N TRP A 177 9.20 -13.69 6.07
CA TRP A 177 10.22 -14.67 6.44
C TRP A 177 9.78 -16.12 6.20
N VAL A 178 8.48 -16.37 6.09
CA VAL A 178 7.92 -17.70 5.76
C VAL A 178 7.50 -17.83 4.30
N ALA A 179 7.96 -16.92 3.43
CA ALA A 179 7.79 -17.02 1.99
C ALA A 179 8.45 -18.31 1.44
N PRO A 180 7.94 -18.86 0.32
CA PRO A 180 8.54 -20.04 -0.31
C PRO A 180 10.01 -19.80 -0.67
N ARG A 181 10.78 -20.88 -0.81
CA ARG A 181 12.17 -20.79 -1.25
C ARG A 181 12.24 -20.05 -2.60
N GLY A 182 13.08 -19.01 -2.67
CA GLY A 182 13.13 -18.11 -3.83
C GLY A 182 12.15 -16.93 -3.78
N GLY A 183 11.42 -16.77 -2.67
CA GLY A 183 10.52 -15.64 -2.41
C GLY A 183 9.14 -15.79 -3.03
N ILE A 184 9.09 -16.10 -4.33
CA ILE A 184 7.85 -16.21 -5.11
C ILE A 184 7.78 -17.57 -5.80
N ASN A 185 6.65 -18.26 -5.67
CA ASN A 185 6.35 -19.39 -6.52
C ASN A 185 5.65 -18.90 -7.80
N TYR A 186 6.41 -18.62 -8.85
CA TYR A 186 5.87 -18.08 -10.11
C TYR A 186 4.83 -18.97 -10.78
N ALA A 187 4.90 -20.29 -10.57
CA ALA A 187 3.90 -21.21 -11.10
C ALA A 187 2.52 -21.05 -10.42
N SER A 188 2.46 -20.37 -9.26
CA SER A 188 1.20 -20.03 -8.59
C SER A 188 0.52 -18.77 -9.15
N LEU A 189 1.17 -18.02 -10.05
CA LEU A 189 0.75 -16.67 -10.44
C LEU A 189 -0.04 -16.59 -11.74
N ALA A 190 -0.12 -17.65 -12.53
CA ALA A 190 -0.82 -17.60 -13.81
C ALA A 190 -2.33 -17.29 -13.60
N PRO A 191 -2.88 -16.26 -14.27
CA PRO A 191 -4.25 -15.84 -14.05
C PRO A 191 -5.24 -16.82 -14.69
N ASN A 192 -6.32 -17.15 -13.98
CA ASN A 192 -7.37 -18.08 -14.45
C ASN A 192 -6.85 -19.46 -14.90
N ASP A 193 -5.71 -19.90 -14.35
CA ASP A 193 -5.08 -21.17 -14.71
C ASP A 193 -5.34 -22.25 -13.66
N LYS A 194 -5.80 -23.43 -14.10
CA LYS A 194 -6.18 -24.53 -13.20
C LYS A 194 -4.98 -25.20 -12.53
N ASP A 195 -3.81 -25.20 -13.16
CA ASP A 195 -2.61 -25.78 -12.58
C ASP A 195 -1.99 -24.81 -11.56
N ALA A 196 -2.03 -23.51 -11.83
CA ALA A 196 -1.74 -22.48 -10.84
C ALA A 196 -2.70 -22.57 -9.64
N ASP A 197 -4.00 -22.80 -9.86
CA ASP A 197 -4.97 -23.00 -8.78
C ASP A 197 -4.56 -24.16 -7.87
N LYS A 198 -4.22 -25.33 -8.43
CA LYS A 198 -3.76 -26.49 -7.64
C LYS A 198 -2.53 -26.14 -6.81
N ILE A 199 -1.57 -25.42 -7.39
CA ILE A 199 -0.35 -24.98 -6.69
C ILE A 199 -0.71 -24.04 -5.53
N ARG A 200 -1.64 -23.10 -5.75
CA ARG A 200 -2.11 -22.21 -4.69
C ARG A 200 -2.73 -22.97 -3.52
N TYR A 201 -3.56 -23.98 -3.79
CA TYR A 201 -4.12 -24.85 -2.74
C TYR A 201 -3.05 -25.63 -1.98
N GLN A 202 -2.01 -26.12 -2.67
CA GLN A 202 -0.88 -26.80 -2.02
C GLN A 202 -0.07 -25.85 -1.11
N MET A 203 0.07 -24.59 -1.51
CA MET A 203 0.76 -23.57 -0.71
C MET A 203 -0.05 -23.14 0.52
N GLY A 204 -1.37 -23.03 0.37
CA GLY A 204 -2.26 -22.55 1.40
C GLY A 204 -2.21 -21.03 1.64
N PRO A 205 -3.20 -20.47 2.35
CA PRO A 205 -3.43 -19.03 2.42
C PRO A 205 -2.29 -18.25 3.09
N THR A 206 -1.61 -18.83 4.08
CA THR A 206 -0.48 -18.19 4.77
C THR A 206 0.75 -18.08 3.86
N SER A 207 1.08 -19.12 3.09
CA SER A 207 2.23 -19.07 2.18
C SER A 207 1.99 -18.10 1.02
N LEU A 208 0.75 -18.04 0.51
CA LEU A 208 0.33 -17.06 -0.49
C LEU A 208 0.45 -15.62 0.05
N TYR A 209 0.05 -15.39 1.30
CA TYR A 209 0.24 -14.10 1.96
C TYR A 209 1.72 -13.76 2.10
N ALA A 210 2.53 -14.72 2.58
CA ALA A 210 3.95 -14.55 2.81
C ALA A 210 4.72 -14.18 1.54
N GLN A 211 4.47 -14.88 0.42
CA GLN A 211 5.09 -14.50 -0.87
C GLN A 211 4.67 -13.11 -1.32
N SER A 212 3.41 -12.71 -1.06
CA SER A 212 2.94 -11.36 -1.41
C SER A 212 3.70 -10.30 -0.63
N LYS A 213 3.95 -10.51 0.67
CA LYS A 213 4.67 -9.56 1.53
C LYS A 213 6.17 -9.54 1.27
N TRP A 214 6.74 -10.68 0.90
CA TRP A 214 8.10 -10.75 0.37
C TRP A 214 8.24 -9.93 -0.90
N ALA A 215 7.33 -10.10 -1.86
CA ALA A 215 7.32 -9.35 -3.11
C ALA A 215 7.09 -7.85 -2.90
N SER A 216 6.15 -7.44 -2.03
CA SER A 216 5.93 -6.02 -1.70
C SER A 216 7.19 -5.36 -1.14
N GLY A 217 7.97 -6.07 -0.32
CA GLY A 217 9.26 -5.56 0.17
C GLY A 217 10.29 -5.36 -0.94
N HIS A 218 10.27 -6.21 -1.95
CA HIS A 218 11.19 -6.13 -3.10
C HIS A 218 10.77 -5.09 -4.15
N LEU A 219 9.51 -4.68 -4.20
CA LEU A 219 9.06 -3.57 -5.06
C LEU A 219 9.88 -2.29 -4.82
N SER A 220 10.33 -2.06 -3.59
CA SER A 220 11.16 -0.91 -3.22
C SER A 220 12.50 -0.85 -3.98
N TYR A 221 13.02 -1.97 -4.49
CA TYR A 221 14.24 -1.98 -5.30
C TYR A 221 13.99 -1.60 -6.77
N LEU A 222 12.77 -1.79 -7.27
CA LEU A 222 12.46 -1.56 -8.69
C LEU A 222 12.39 -0.07 -9.05
N PHE A 223 12.12 0.80 -8.07
CA PHE A 223 11.92 2.23 -8.27
C PHE A 223 13.11 3.08 -7.78
N ASN A 224 14.24 2.46 -7.41
CA ASN A 224 15.41 3.13 -6.83
C ASN A 224 16.60 3.28 -7.82
N ASN A 225 16.35 3.32 -9.13
CA ASN A 225 17.41 3.47 -10.15
C ASN A 225 17.73 4.92 -10.46
#